data_AF-A0A7G8G8U9-F1
#
_entry.id   AF-A0A7G8G8U9-F1
#
_cell.length_a   1.000
_cell.length_b   1.000
_cell.length_c   1.000
_cell.angle_alpha   90.00
_cell.angle_beta   90.00
_cell.angle_gamma   90.00
#
_symmetry.space_group_name_H-M   'P 1'
#
loop_
_entity.id
_entity.type
_entity.pdbx_description
1 polymer ?
#
loop_
_entity_poly.entity_id
_entity_poly.type
_entity_poly.pdbx_seq_one_letter_code
_entity_poly.pdbx_strand_id
1 'polypeptide(L)'
;MWFQPVHRQTFAVLLLSAILASTNVEAKPAKPRNTPILTSVSDLALLGPKVRPLPQRLWPIQRGERIRLKYPLTYLAQEVSPYGWRFSDHRKKWRLHTGHDLIAPAGTGVLAALSGKALIVQPISGYGLTVVLDHGNGWQTLYAHLLSARIRPGQLVQTGDRIGNVGKSGYASTAHLHFELRRLKNEQLMAIDPAPLLQLHKASRR
;
A
#
# COMPACT_ATOMS: atom_id res chain seq x y z
N MET A 1 -15.49 -23.82 92.79
CA MET A 1 -15.31 -22.36 92.79
C MET A 1 -14.32 -22.02 91.68
N TRP A 2 -14.81 -21.48 90.55
CA TRP A 2 -14.13 -20.57 89.60
C TRP A 2 -12.89 -21.12 88.83
N PHE A 3 -12.64 -20.92 87.54
CA PHE A 3 -13.28 -20.26 86.40
C PHE A 3 -12.53 -20.83 85.17
N GLN A 4 -13.20 -21.18 84.06
CA GLN A 4 -12.54 -21.27 82.75
C GLN A 4 -12.26 -19.83 82.26
N PRO A 5 -11.20 -19.58 81.47
CA PRO A 5 -11.51 -19.23 80.08
C PRO A 5 -10.45 -19.59 79.00
N VAL A 6 -10.99 -20.06 77.87
CA VAL A 6 -10.85 -19.53 76.51
C VAL A 6 -9.48 -19.55 75.81
N HIS A 7 -9.38 -20.49 74.86
CA HIS A 7 -8.56 -20.43 73.66
C HIS A 7 -8.53 -19.03 73.03
N ARG A 8 -7.34 -18.44 72.89
CA ARG A 8 -7.09 -17.41 71.87
C ARG A 8 -6.24 -18.00 70.76
N GLN A 9 -6.92 -18.44 69.70
CA GLN A 9 -6.28 -18.58 68.39
C GLN A 9 -6.00 -17.17 67.87
N THR A 10 -4.73 -16.82 67.71
CA THR A 10 -4.31 -15.62 67.01
C THR A 10 -4.54 -15.83 65.52
N PHE A 11 -5.64 -15.29 65.00
CA PHE A 11 -5.82 -15.12 63.56
C PHE A 11 -4.86 -14.03 63.08
N ALA A 12 -3.75 -14.44 62.47
CA ALA A 12 -2.94 -13.55 61.65
C ALA A 12 -3.72 -13.24 60.37
N VAL A 13 -4.33 -12.06 60.31
CA VAL A 13 -4.92 -11.53 59.08
C VAL A 13 -3.77 -11.08 58.18
N LEU A 14 -3.30 -11.99 57.33
CA LEU A 14 -2.49 -11.64 56.17
C LEU A 14 -3.38 -10.84 55.20
N LEU A 15 -3.27 -9.51 55.26
CA LEU A 15 -3.77 -8.62 54.23
C LEU A 15 -3.00 -8.89 52.94
N LEU A 16 -3.50 -9.84 52.16
CA LEU A 16 -3.05 -10.09 50.79
C LEU A 16 -3.46 -8.86 49.96
N SER A 17 -2.57 -7.88 49.88
CA SER A 17 -2.71 -6.74 48.99
C SER A 17 -2.63 -7.30 47.58
N ALA A 18 -3.78 -7.57 46.97
CA ALA A 18 -3.85 -7.91 45.56
C ALA A 18 -3.38 -6.69 44.76
N ILE A 19 -2.11 -6.69 44.38
CA ILE A 19 -1.60 -5.81 43.34
C ILE A 19 -2.26 -6.27 42.05
N LEU A 20 -3.41 -5.68 41.73
CA LEU A 20 -3.97 -5.68 40.40
C LEU A 20 -2.93 -5.00 39.51
N ALA A 21 -2.04 -5.79 38.91
CA ALA A 21 -1.26 -5.35 37.77
C ALA A 21 -2.27 -5.03 36.66
N SER A 22 -2.69 -3.77 36.59
CA SER A 22 -3.40 -3.24 35.45
C SER A 22 -2.48 -3.42 34.25
N THR A 23 -2.77 -4.43 33.42
CA THR A 23 -2.21 -4.49 32.09
C THR A 23 -2.82 -3.30 31.34
N ASN A 24 -2.18 -2.15 31.42
CA ASN A 24 -2.45 -1.03 30.53
C ASN A 24 -2.04 -1.49 29.13
N VAL A 25 -2.92 -2.23 28.47
CA VAL A 25 -2.88 -2.38 27.02
C VAL A 25 -3.21 -1.00 26.50
N GLU A 26 -2.16 -0.22 26.23
CA GLU A 26 -2.30 1.14 25.73
C GLU A 26 -3.19 1.11 24.49
N ALA A 27 -4.37 1.73 24.62
CA ALA A 27 -5.39 1.70 23.59
C ALA A 27 -4.82 2.29 22.30
N LYS A 28 -5.14 1.68 21.16
CA LYS A 28 -4.69 2.19 19.86
C LYS A 28 -5.10 3.67 19.73
N PRO A 29 -4.19 4.58 19.33
CA PRO A 29 -4.53 5.98 19.17
C PRO A 29 -5.67 6.14 18.16
N ALA A 30 -6.50 7.17 18.33
CA ALA A 30 -7.62 7.44 17.44
C ALA A 30 -7.15 7.58 15.97
N LYS A 31 -7.94 7.04 15.04
CA LYS A 31 -7.68 7.19 13.59
C LYS A 31 -7.76 8.67 13.21
N PRO A 32 -6.79 9.21 12.44
CA PRO A 32 -6.90 10.56 11.94
C PRO A 32 -8.15 10.71 11.06
N ARG A 33 -8.88 11.81 11.23
CA ARG A 33 -10.20 12.02 10.60
C ARG A 33 -10.09 12.25 9.08
N ASN A 34 -9.06 12.95 8.63
CA ASN A 34 -8.91 13.33 7.22
C ASN A 34 -7.84 12.47 6.54
N THR A 35 -8.19 11.83 5.43
CA THR A 35 -7.22 11.17 4.54
C THR A 35 -6.62 12.21 3.60
N PRO A 36 -5.28 12.42 3.60
CA PRO A 36 -4.65 13.39 2.72
C PRO A 36 -4.86 13.04 1.25
N ILE A 37 -5.30 14.01 0.45
CA ILE A 37 -5.48 13.85 -1.02
C ILE A 37 -4.12 13.66 -1.73
N LEU A 38 -3.06 14.20 -1.14
CA LEU A 38 -1.69 14.11 -1.64
C LEU A 38 -0.77 13.67 -0.50
N THR A 39 0.05 12.66 -0.77
CA THR A 39 0.99 12.12 0.23
C THR A 39 2.38 11.99 -0.34
N SER A 40 3.36 12.62 0.31
CA SER A 40 4.75 12.52 -0.11
C SER A 40 5.23 11.06 -0.08
N VAL A 41 5.83 10.63 -1.18
CA VAL A 41 6.45 9.31 -1.33
C VAL A 41 7.85 9.46 -1.90
N SER A 42 8.71 8.49 -1.59
CA SER A 42 10.07 8.44 -2.14
C SER A 42 10.06 8.32 -3.66
N ASP A 43 11.00 9.00 -4.32
CA ASP A 43 11.28 8.79 -5.72
C ASP A 43 12.05 7.50 -5.94
N LEU A 44 11.33 6.46 -6.36
CA LEU A 44 11.91 5.13 -6.57
C LEU A 44 12.73 5.07 -7.86
N ALA A 45 12.57 6.02 -8.79
CA ALA A 45 13.38 6.07 -10.00
C ALA A 45 14.87 6.29 -9.68
N LEU A 46 15.18 6.88 -8.53
CA LEU A 46 16.55 7.08 -8.03
C LEU A 46 17.25 5.78 -7.61
N LEU A 47 16.50 4.68 -7.41
CA LEU A 47 17.05 3.41 -6.94
C LEU A 47 17.49 2.48 -8.09
N GLY A 48 17.15 2.82 -9.33
CA GLY A 48 17.39 1.99 -10.51
C GLY A 48 18.41 2.59 -11.49
N PRO A 49 18.59 1.95 -12.66
CA PRO A 49 19.44 2.50 -13.71
C PRO A 49 18.91 3.86 -14.18
N LYS A 50 19.80 4.74 -14.62
CA LYS A 50 19.41 6.02 -15.24
C LYS A 50 18.69 5.78 -16.56
N VAL A 51 17.37 5.71 -16.53
CA VAL A 51 16.52 5.64 -17.72
C VAL A 51 16.28 7.05 -18.24
N ARG A 52 16.53 7.25 -19.54
CA ARG A 52 16.20 8.53 -20.19
C ARG A 52 14.68 8.72 -20.19
N PRO A 53 14.17 9.88 -19.72
CA PRO A 53 12.74 10.19 -19.76
C PRO A 53 12.15 10.06 -21.16
N LEU A 54 10.83 9.90 -21.24
CA LEU A 54 10.14 10.02 -22.52
C LEU A 54 10.33 11.45 -23.08
N PRO A 55 10.68 11.62 -24.37
CA PRO A 55 10.61 12.95 -24.99
C PRO A 55 9.17 13.43 -25.00
N GLN A 56 8.96 14.75 -24.84
CA GLN A 56 7.63 15.34 -24.61
C GLN A 56 6.59 14.96 -25.68
N ARG A 57 6.99 14.87 -26.95
CA ARG A 57 6.10 14.45 -28.05
C ARG A 57 5.54 13.02 -27.93
N LEU A 58 6.17 12.19 -27.11
CA LEU A 58 5.78 10.81 -26.84
C LEU A 58 5.11 10.64 -25.49
N TRP A 59 4.79 11.73 -24.78
CA TRP A 59 4.11 11.63 -23.48
C TRP A 59 2.66 11.13 -23.66
N PRO A 60 2.31 10.01 -23.01
CA PRO A 60 0.94 9.52 -22.94
C PRO A 60 -0.04 10.53 -22.35
N ILE A 61 0.38 11.30 -21.34
CA ILE A 61 -0.45 12.34 -20.72
C ILE A 61 0.00 13.70 -21.21
N GLN A 62 -0.88 14.40 -21.94
CA GLN A 62 -0.65 15.78 -22.34
C GLN A 62 -1.09 16.77 -21.25
N ARG A 63 -0.56 18.00 -21.30
CA ARG A 63 -0.91 19.06 -20.34
C ARG A 63 -2.39 19.42 -20.50
N GLY A 64 -3.15 19.34 -19.41
CA GLY A 64 -4.58 19.68 -19.39
C GLY A 64 -5.52 18.50 -19.69
N GLU A 65 -4.98 17.34 -20.06
CA GLU A 65 -5.79 16.15 -20.34
C GLU A 65 -6.32 15.51 -19.05
N ARG A 66 -7.57 15.02 -19.09
CA ARG A 66 -8.15 14.25 -17.99
C ARG A 66 -7.60 12.84 -18.01
N ILE A 67 -6.90 12.45 -16.95
CA ILE A 67 -6.37 11.10 -16.80
C ILE A 67 -7.50 10.10 -16.62
N ARG A 68 -7.39 8.99 -17.34
CA ARG A 68 -8.24 7.82 -17.16
C ARG A 68 -7.35 6.59 -17.08
N LEU A 69 -7.42 5.86 -15.98
CA LEU A 69 -6.63 4.66 -15.78
C LEU A 69 -7.44 3.43 -16.20
N LYS A 70 -6.83 2.52 -16.95
CA LYS A 70 -7.38 1.18 -17.13
C LYS A 70 -7.17 0.37 -15.85
N TYR A 71 -8.11 -0.51 -15.53
CA TYR A 71 -7.96 -1.39 -14.38
C TYR A 71 -6.67 -2.25 -14.50
N PRO A 72 -5.83 -2.33 -13.46
CA PRO A 72 -4.46 -2.86 -13.58
C PRO A 72 -4.36 -4.40 -13.50
N LEU A 73 -5.50 -5.09 -13.45
CA LEU A 73 -5.57 -6.56 -13.46
C LEU A 73 -6.46 -7.03 -14.61
N THR A 74 -6.31 -8.30 -14.99
CA THR A 74 -7.09 -8.94 -16.06
C THR A 74 -8.59 -9.10 -15.76
N TYR A 75 -9.01 -8.95 -14.50
CA TYR A 75 -10.41 -8.95 -14.07
C TYR A 75 -10.56 -8.02 -12.84
N LEU A 76 -11.79 -7.62 -12.51
CA LEU A 76 -12.07 -6.81 -11.32
C LEU A 76 -11.85 -7.62 -10.03
N ALA A 77 -10.85 -7.24 -9.26
CA ALA A 77 -10.49 -7.85 -8.00
C ALA A 77 -11.17 -7.15 -6.83
N GLN A 78 -11.33 -7.88 -5.73
CA GLN A 78 -11.71 -7.27 -4.46
C GLN A 78 -10.58 -6.37 -3.96
N GLU A 79 -10.93 -5.14 -3.62
CA GLU A 79 -10.05 -4.23 -2.90
C GLU A 79 -10.13 -4.51 -1.40
N VAL A 80 -8.98 -4.78 -0.78
CA VAL A 80 -8.91 -5.13 0.66
C VAL A 80 -8.24 -4.08 1.51
N SER A 81 -7.45 -3.20 0.90
CA SER A 81 -6.87 -2.06 1.58
C SER A 81 -6.91 -0.85 0.67
N PRO A 82 -7.85 0.08 0.89
CA PRO A 82 -7.90 1.32 0.13
C PRO A 82 -6.77 2.27 0.49
N TYR A 83 -6.57 3.27 -0.35
CA TYR A 83 -5.73 4.41 -0.02
C TYR A 83 -6.21 5.08 1.28
N GLY A 84 -5.27 5.42 2.17
CA GLY A 84 -5.57 6.14 3.41
C GLY A 84 -4.98 5.54 4.68
N TRP A 85 -5.47 5.96 5.85
CA TRP A 85 -4.85 5.62 7.14
C TRP A 85 -4.97 4.13 7.49
N ARG A 86 -3.82 3.47 7.63
CA ARG A 86 -3.65 2.10 8.12
C ARG A 86 -2.86 2.10 9.43
N PHE A 87 -3.38 1.44 10.45
CA PHE A 87 -2.63 1.27 11.70
C PHE A 87 -1.53 0.23 11.53
N SER A 88 -0.32 0.53 11.99
CA SER A 88 0.78 -0.42 12.04
C SER A 88 0.90 -0.95 13.46
N ASP A 89 0.49 -2.21 13.69
CA ASP A 89 0.56 -2.84 15.02
C ASP A 89 2.00 -2.96 15.54
N HIS A 90 2.97 -3.17 14.64
CA HIS A 90 4.39 -3.23 14.98
C HIS A 90 4.95 -1.88 15.44
N ARG A 91 4.50 -0.77 14.83
CA ARG A 91 5.03 0.58 15.13
C ARG A 91 4.12 1.40 16.03
N LYS A 92 2.99 0.83 16.45
CA LYS A 92 1.94 1.46 17.26
C LYS A 92 1.50 2.84 16.74
N LYS A 93 1.50 3.04 15.41
CA LYS A 93 1.17 4.32 14.77
C LYS A 93 0.37 4.16 13.49
N TRP A 94 -0.44 5.16 13.18
CA TRP A 94 -1.10 5.31 11.89
C TRP A 94 -0.08 5.65 10.81
N ARG A 95 -0.20 4.99 9.66
CA ARG A 95 0.59 5.26 8.46
C ARG A 95 -0.36 5.38 7.29
N LEU A 96 -0.05 6.26 6.35
CA LEU A 96 -0.84 6.30 5.14
C LEU A 96 -0.44 5.15 4.21
N HIS A 97 -1.46 4.43 3.76
CA HIS A 97 -1.40 3.51 2.65
C HIS A 97 -1.53 4.32 1.36
N THR A 98 -0.48 4.31 0.53
CA THR A 98 -0.29 5.21 -0.61
C THR A 98 -0.82 4.65 -1.92
N GLY A 99 -1.55 3.53 -1.85
CA GLY A 99 -2.12 2.83 -3.00
C GLY A 99 -3.35 2.00 -2.63
N HIS A 100 -3.71 1.12 -3.55
CA HIS A 100 -4.80 0.16 -3.41
C HIS A 100 -4.25 -1.26 -3.46
N ASP A 101 -4.66 -2.07 -2.49
CA ASP A 101 -4.32 -3.49 -2.45
C ASP A 101 -5.47 -4.29 -3.05
N LEU A 102 -5.22 -4.87 -4.23
CA LEU A 102 -6.18 -5.65 -5.01
C LEU A 102 -5.88 -7.15 -4.86
N ILE A 103 -6.75 -7.90 -4.18
CA ILE A 103 -6.54 -9.33 -3.97
C ILE A 103 -6.72 -10.10 -5.28
N ALA A 104 -5.69 -10.83 -5.65
CA ALA A 104 -5.72 -11.76 -6.76
C ALA A 104 -4.74 -12.92 -6.51
N PRO A 105 -5.02 -14.13 -7.04
CA PRO A 105 -4.10 -15.25 -6.96
C PRO A 105 -2.73 -14.90 -7.55
N ALA A 106 -1.67 -15.46 -6.97
CA ALA A 106 -0.34 -15.37 -7.55
C ALA A 106 -0.36 -15.89 -8.99
N GLY A 107 0.36 -15.21 -9.89
CA GLY A 107 0.33 -15.52 -11.32
C GLY A 107 -0.70 -14.71 -12.13
N THR A 108 -1.69 -14.08 -11.49
CA THR A 108 -2.68 -13.22 -12.19
C THR A 108 -1.98 -12.15 -13.02
N GLY A 109 -2.49 -11.86 -14.23
CA GLY A 109 -1.92 -10.87 -15.14
C GLY A 109 -2.03 -9.45 -14.58
N VAL A 110 -0.90 -8.75 -14.48
CA VAL A 110 -0.84 -7.32 -14.16
C VAL A 110 -0.67 -6.54 -15.45
N LEU A 111 -1.54 -5.55 -15.66
CA LEU A 111 -1.64 -4.76 -16.88
C LEU A 111 -1.17 -3.33 -16.63
N ALA A 112 -0.53 -2.71 -17.62
CA ALA A 112 -0.25 -1.28 -17.59
C ALA A 112 -1.56 -0.49 -17.56
N ALA A 113 -1.82 0.22 -16.47
CA ALA A 113 -3.00 1.07 -16.33
C ALA A 113 -3.00 2.24 -17.32
N LEU A 114 -1.82 2.62 -17.81
CA LEU A 114 -1.61 3.66 -18.80
C LEU A 114 -0.32 3.37 -19.59
N SER A 115 -0.30 3.72 -20.89
CA SER A 115 0.91 3.69 -21.72
C SER A 115 2.04 4.45 -21.05
N GLY A 116 3.28 4.05 -21.24
CA GLY A 116 4.41 4.70 -20.60
C GLY A 116 5.74 4.02 -20.86
N LYS A 117 6.78 4.48 -20.15
CA LYS A 117 8.12 3.88 -20.17
C LYS A 117 8.45 3.32 -18.79
N ALA A 118 8.97 2.10 -18.72
CA ALA A 118 9.45 1.55 -17.46
C ALA A 118 10.66 2.32 -16.94
N LEU A 119 10.54 2.98 -15.79
CA LEU A 119 11.67 3.61 -15.12
C LEU A 119 12.50 2.58 -14.36
N ILE A 120 11.81 1.72 -13.61
CA ILE A 120 12.45 0.66 -12.83
C ILE A 120 11.66 -0.63 -12.90
N VAL A 121 12.39 -1.74 -12.80
CA VAL A 121 11.87 -3.11 -12.69
C VAL A 121 12.84 -3.87 -11.78
N GLN A 122 12.62 -3.85 -10.47
CA GLN A 122 13.54 -4.47 -9.51
C GLN A 122 12.90 -4.74 -8.14
N PRO A 123 13.51 -5.60 -7.31
CA PRO A 123 13.14 -5.73 -5.90
C PRO A 123 13.43 -4.44 -5.12
N ILE A 124 12.45 -3.97 -4.34
CA ILE A 124 12.56 -2.81 -3.45
C ILE A 124 12.10 -3.23 -2.05
N SER A 125 12.83 -2.79 -1.02
CA SER A 125 12.44 -3.08 0.36
C SER A 125 11.01 -2.60 0.64
N GLY A 126 10.20 -3.44 1.29
CA GLY A 126 8.78 -3.21 1.49
C GLY A 126 7.92 -3.61 0.28
N TYR A 127 8.16 -3.03 -0.90
CA TYR A 127 7.32 -3.25 -2.10
C TYR A 127 7.57 -4.60 -2.81
N GLY A 128 8.71 -5.25 -2.59
CA GLY A 128 9.07 -6.46 -3.34
C GLY A 128 9.44 -6.15 -4.78
N LEU A 129 9.27 -7.11 -5.70
CA LEU A 129 9.48 -6.86 -7.12
C LEU A 129 8.48 -5.80 -7.60
N THR A 130 9.02 -4.68 -8.07
CA THR A 130 8.27 -3.47 -8.36
C THR A 130 8.54 -3.00 -9.77
N VAL A 131 7.48 -2.59 -10.46
CA VAL A 131 7.53 -1.86 -11.73
C VAL A 131 7.04 -0.44 -11.48
N VAL A 132 7.77 0.55 -11.98
CA VAL A 132 7.29 1.94 -12.07
C VAL A 132 7.29 2.37 -13.53
N LEU A 133 6.16 2.88 -13.99
CA LEU A 133 6.00 3.43 -15.33
C LEU A 133 5.94 4.95 -15.28
N ASP A 134 6.73 5.61 -16.12
CA ASP A 134 6.63 7.04 -16.46
C ASP A 134 5.61 7.25 -17.57
N HIS A 135 4.66 8.15 -17.32
CA HIS A 135 3.60 8.52 -18.25
C HIS A 135 3.78 9.94 -18.81
N GLY A 136 4.92 10.57 -18.54
CA GLY A 136 5.19 11.96 -18.92
C GLY A 136 4.51 12.97 -17.99
N ASN A 137 4.91 14.24 -18.11
CA ASN A 137 4.35 15.36 -17.35
C ASN A 137 4.31 15.12 -15.81
N GLY A 138 5.30 14.38 -15.30
CA GLY A 138 5.46 14.05 -13.89
C GLY A 138 4.54 12.94 -13.36
N TRP A 139 3.78 12.24 -14.21
CA TRP A 139 2.88 11.18 -13.79
C TRP A 139 3.56 9.81 -13.81
N GLN A 140 3.29 9.01 -12.77
CA GLN A 140 3.80 7.65 -12.66
C GLN A 140 2.73 6.70 -12.13
N THR A 141 2.81 5.43 -12.53
CA THR A 141 2.12 4.35 -11.84
C THR A 141 3.12 3.35 -11.28
N LEU A 142 2.79 2.77 -10.13
CA LEU A 142 3.60 1.76 -9.45
C LEU A 142 2.81 0.47 -9.28
N TYR A 143 3.48 -0.66 -9.55
CA TYR A 143 2.95 -2.01 -9.42
C TYR A 143 3.91 -2.83 -8.58
N ALA A 144 3.49 -3.23 -7.38
CA ALA A 144 4.33 -3.89 -6.39
C ALA A 144 3.83 -5.28 -6.00
N HIS A 145 4.63 -5.95 -5.18
CA HIS A 145 4.44 -7.32 -4.71
C HIS A 145 4.40 -8.35 -5.83
N LEU A 146 5.02 -8.04 -6.99
CA LEU A 146 4.95 -8.89 -8.16
C LEU A 146 5.68 -10.23 -7.94
N LEU A 147 5.17 -11.29 -8.57
CA LEU A 147 5.85 -12.57 -8.69
C LEU A 147 6.93 -12.51 -9.77
N SER A 148 6.61 -11.86 -10.89
CA SER A 148 7.50 -11.70 -12.03
C SER A 148 7.16 -10.44 -12.83
N ALA A 149 8.15 -9.90 -13.53
CA ALA A 149 8.00 -8.81 -14.48
C ALA A 149 8.23 -9.33 -15.91
N ARG A 150 7.50 -8.78 -16.87
CA ARG A 150 7.58 -9.12 -18.30
C ARG A 150 8.23 -8.03 -19.15
N ILE A 151 8.69 -6.97 -18.51
CA ILE A 151 9.32 -5.81 -19.13
C ILE A 151 10.65 -5.51 -18.44
N ARG A 152 11.46 -4.66 -19.07
CA ARG A 152 12.76 -4.22 -18.54
C ARG A 152 12.80 -2.69 -18.41
N PRO A 153 13.69 -2.12 -17.58
CA PRO A 153 13.87 -0.66 -17.53
C PRO A 153 14.15 -0.08 -18.92
N GLY A 154 13.55 1.06 -19.23
CA GLY A 154 13.62 1.74 -20.52
C GLY A 154 12.61 1.26 -21.57
N GLN A 155 11.95 0.12 -21.36
CA GLN A 155 10.96 -0.41 -22.30
C GLN A 155 9.69 0.45 -22.35
N LEU A 156 9.17 0.66 -23.56
CA LEU A 156 7.87 1.27 -23.79
C LEU A 156 6.75 0.23 -23.69
N VAL A 157 5.64 0.61 -23.08
CA VAL A 157 4.42 -0.21 -22.96
C VAL A 157 3.20 0.62 -23.33
N GLN A 158 2.17 -0.06 -23.84
CA GLN A 158 0.87 0.52 -24.13
C GLN A 158 -0.13 0.19 -23.00
N THR A 159 -1.16 1.02 -22.85
CA THR A 159 -2.27 0.77 -21.92
C THR A 159 -2.86 -0.61 -22.16
N GLY A 160 -2.90 -1.44 -21.12
CA GLY A 160 -3.41 -2.81 -21.18
C GLY A 160 -2.38 -3.88 -21.49
N ASP A 161 -1.13 -3.52 -21.81
CA ASP A 161 -0.05 -4.50 -21.97
C ASP A 161 0.20 -5.24 -20.64
N ARG A 162 0.45 -6.55 -20.72
CA ARG A 162 0.81 -7.34 -19.55
C ARG A 162 2.26 -7.06 -19.15
N ILE A 163 2.44 -6.38 -18.03
CA ILE A 163 3.76 -5.96 -17.52
C ILE A 163 4.33 -6.93 -16.48
N GLY A 164 3.51 -7.83 -15.94
CA GLY A 164 3.96 -8.76 -14.91
C GLY A 164 2.86 -9.67 -14.38
N ASN A 165 3.14 -10.24 -13.21
CA ASN A 165 2.23 -11.14 -12.53
C ASN A 165 2.15 -10.84 -11.04
N VAL A 166 0.92 -10.92 -10.52
CA VAL A 166 0.65 -10.79 -9.08
C VAL A 166 1.46 -11.83 -8.31
N GLY A 167 1.99 -11.42 -7.17
CA GLY A 167 2.74 -12.29 -6.27
C GLY A 167 2.55 -11.89 -4.81
N LYS A 168 3.54 -12.26 -4.01
CA LYS A 168 3.63 -11.98 -2.57
C LYS A 168 5.08 -11.60 -2.20
N SER A 169 5.78 -10.90 -3.09
CA SER A 169 7.16 -10.48 -2.81
C SER A 169 7.20 -9.25 -1.89
N GLY A 170 8.32 -9.02 -1.19
CA GLY A 170 8.44 -7.93 -0.23
C GLY A 170 7.68 -8.20 1.06
N TYR A 171 7.00 -7.19 1.61
CA TYR A 171 6.28 -7.30 2.90
C TYR A 171 4.79 -7.61 2.75
N ALA A 172 4.39 -8.24 1.64
CA ALA A 172 3.02 -8.68 1.42
C ALA A 172 2.65 -9.87 2.32
N SER A 173 1.54 -9.77 3.06
CA SER A 173 1.02 -10.85 3.91
C SER A 173 0.31 -11.94 3.11
N THR A 174 -0.35 -11.56 2.01
CA THR A 174 -1.07 -12.44 1.08
C THR A 174 -0.76 -12.04 -0.37
N ALA A 175 -1.12 -12.87 -1.34
CA ALA A 175 -0.95 -12.50 -2.75
C ALA A 175 -1.93 -11.38 -3.13
N HIS A 176 -1.41 -10.26 -3.61
CA HIS A 176 -2.18 -9.11 -4.07
C HIS A 176 -1.32 -8.20 -4.95
N LEU A 177 -1.96 -7.34 -5.72
CA LEU A 177 -1.30 -6.21 -6.38
C LEU A 177 -1.42 -4.98 -5.48
N HIS A 178 -0.30 -4.38 -5.12
CA HIS A 178 -0.28 -3.02 -4.60
C HIS A 178 -0.10 -2.04 -5.77
N PHE A 179 -1.09 -1.18 -5.99
CA PHE A 179 -1.13 -0.25 -7.11
C PHE A 179 -1.19 1.21 -6.64
N GLU A 180 -0.32 2.06 -7.18
CA GLU A 180 -0.33 3.50 -6.89
C GLU A 180 -0.39 4.34 -8.15
N LEU A 181 -1.02 5.51 -8.02
CA LEU A 181 -0.86 6.63 -8.93
C LEU A 181 -0.04 7.71 -8.22
N ARG A 182 0.98 8.23 -8.90
CA ARG A 182 1.85 9.28 -8.38
C ARG A 182 1.96 10.45 -9.33
N ARG A 183 2.21 11.64 -8.78
CA ARG A 183 2.49 12.85 -9.53
C ARG A 183 3.61 13.65 -8.88
N LEU A 184 4.57 14.07 -9.69
CA LEU A 184 5.59 15.04 -9.29
C LEU A 184 4.92 16.42 -9.13
N LYS A 185 5.06 17.01 -7.94
CA LYS A 185 4.61 18.36 -7.62
C LYS A 185 5.68 19.04 -6.77
N ASN A 186 6.13 20.22 -7.18
CA ASN A 186 7.14 21.00 -6.47
C ASN A 186 8.35 20.13 -6.08
N GLU A 187 8.89 19.39 -7.05
CA GLU A 187 10.06 18.50 -6.89
C GLU A 187 9.84 17.28 -5.97
N GLN A 188 8.63 17.09 -5.45
CA GLN A 188 8.26 15.96 -4.61
C GLN A 188 7.26 15.03 -5.33
N LEU A 189 7.51 13.72 -5.30
CA LEU A 189 6.51 12.75 -5.74
C LEU A 189 5.41 12.63 -4.68
N MET A 190 4.17 12.78 -5.13
CA MET A 190 2.97 12.66 -4.31
C MET A 190 2.14 11.48 -4.79
N ALA A 191 1.81 10.54 -3.91
CA ALA A 191 0.77 9.55 -4.13
C ALA A 191 -0.61 10.23 -4.12
N ILE A 192 -1.47 9.78 -5.04
CA ILE A 192 -2.84 10.23 -5.24
C ILE A 192 -3.72 8.98 -5.23
N ASP A 193 -4.91 9.08 -4.64
CA ASP A 193 -5.93 8.03 -4.70
C ASP A 193 -6.30 7.72 -6.17
N PRO A 194 -5.97 6.54 -6.71
CA PRO A 194 -6.35 6.16 -8.08
C PRO A 194 -7.83 5.78 -8.24
N ALA A 195 -8.58 5.45 -7.17
CA ALA A 195 -9.94 4.92 -7.30
C ALA A 195 -10.89 5.80 -8.12
N PRO A 196 -10.92 7.14 -7.95
CA PRO A 196 -11.77 8.02 -8.77
C PRO A 196 -11.42 8.02 -10.27
N LEU A 197 -10.23 7.53 -10.63
CA LEU A 197 -9.70 7.55 -12.00
C LEU A 197 -9.67 6.16 -12.66
N LEU A 198 -9.90 5.11 -11.88
CA LEU A 198 -9.96 3.74 -12.38
C LEU A 198 -11.25 3.53 -13.18
N GLN A 199 -11.09 3.19 -14.46
CA GLN A 199 -12.18 2.69 -15.29
C GLN A 199 -12.52 1.27 -14.83
N LEU A 200 -13.43 1.18 -13.86
CA LEU A 200 -14.11 -0.07 -13.57
C LEU A 200 -14.95 -0.39 -14.79
N HIS A 201 -14.69 -1.52 -15.45
CA HIS A 201 -15.64 -2.03 -16.44
C HIS A 201 -16.98 -2.12 -15.71
N LYS A 202 -17.97 -1.32 -16.12
CA LYS A 202 -19.36 -1.66 -15.81
C LYS A 202 -19.54 -3.05 -16.40
N ALA A 203 -19.54 -4.08 -15.55
CA ALA A 203 -19.94 -5.40 -15.98
C ALA A 203 -21.25 -5.19 -16.73
N SER A 204 -21.31 -5.54 -18.01
CA SER A 204 -22.60 -5.58 -18.69
C SER A 204 -23.44 -6.49 -17.82
N ARG A 205 -24.43 -5.93 -17.14
CA ARG A 205 -25.52 -6.74 -16.59
C ARG A 205 -26.13 -7.41 -17.83
N ARG A 206 -25.76 -8.67 -18.05
CA ARG A 206 -26.55 -9.60 -18.84
C ARG A 206 -27.50 -10.27 -17.88
#